data_AF-A0A2N6CSB2-F1
#
_entry.id   AF-A0A2N6CSB2-F1
#
_cell.length_a   1.000
_cell.length_b   1.000
_cell.length_c   1.000
_cell.angle_alpha   90.00
_cell.angle_beta   90.00
_cell.angle_gamma   90.00
#
_symmetry.space_group_name_H-M   'P 1'
#
loop_
_entity.id
_entity.type
_entity.pdbx_description
1 polymer ?
#
loop_
_entity_poly.entity_id
_entity_poly.type
_entity_poly.pdbx_seq_one_letter_code
_entity_poly.pdbx_strand_id
1 'polypeptide(L)'
;MKILIPHVPTAITRQDLLSVVQGAVKPKWFMPFRSGGTVAKCKLVRILDMDTGGVEFHGLIDIYPDKTAEKTIKRLNGTTINGYRLSVRKWVDRTLMAGGTKTLPEGQPSCKRRRHLEISIT
;
A
#
# COMPACT_ATOMS: atom_id res chain seq x y z
N MET A 1 -7.84 0.80 9.07
CA MET A 1 -7.20 -0.28 8.31
C MET A 1 -6.03 0.26 7.49
N LYS A 2 -5.00 -0.55 7.27
CA LYS A 2 -3.86 -0.21 6.40
C LYS A 2 -4.07 -0.74 4.97
N ILE A 3 -3.72 0.05 3.96
CA ILE A 3 -3.71 -0.34 2.55
C ILE A 3 -2.30 -0.25 1.98
N LEU A 4 -1.99 -1.12 1.01
CA LEU A 4 -0.72 -1.19 0.32
C LEU A 4 -0.92 -0.93 -1.17
N ILE A 5 -0.09 -0.04 -1.72
CA ILE A 5 0.02 0.25 -3.15
C ILE A 5 1.40 -0.24 -3.60
N PRO A 6 1.53 -1.45 -4.15
CA PRO A 6 2.83 -1.95 -4.60
C PRO A 6 3.27 -1.33 -5.93
N HIS A 7 4.59 -1.30 -6.16
CA HIS A 7 5.22 -0.87 -7.42
C HIS A 7 4.76 0.51 -7.87
N VAL A 8 4.83 1.47 -6.95
CA VAL A 8 4.64 2.88 -7.27
C VAL A 8 5.80 3.33 -8.18
N PRO A 9 5.52 3.95 -9.34
CA PRO A 9 6.57 4.51 -10.19
C PRO A 9 7.39 5.57 -9.45
N THR A 10 8.67 5.69 -9.80
CA THR A 10 9.60 6.66 -9.21
C THR A 10 9.19 8.12 -9.41
N ALA A 11 8.42 8.39 -10.48
CA ALA A 11 7.88 9.70 -10.79
C ALA A 11 6.74 10.13 -9.85
N ILE A 12 6.11 9.20 -9.12
CA ILE A 12 5.00 9.50 -8.23
C ILE A 12 5.54 9.85 -6.85
N THR A 13 5.23 11.06 -6.39
CA THR A 13 5.63 11.52 -5.06
C THR A 13 4.65 11.06 -3.98
N ARG A 14 5.08 11.17 -2.72
CA ARG A 14 4.19 10.97 -1.56
C ARG A 14 2.96 11.88 -1.61
N GLN A 15 3.11 13.11 -2.09
CA GLN A 15 2.01 14.09 -2.18
C GLN A 15 0.99 13.67 -3.25
N ASP A 16 1.44 13.12 -4.37
CA ASP A 16 0.55 12.59 -5.42
C ASP A 16 -0.26 11.39 -4.94
N LEU A 17 0.39 10.46 -4.21
CA LEU A 17 -0.33 9.35 -3.57
C LEU A 17 -1.37 9.87 -2.58
N LEU A 18 -0.99 10.85 -1.75
CA LEU A 18 -1.90 11.42 -0.76
C LEU A 18 -3.10 12.09 -1.43
N SER A 19 -2.89 12.88 -2.48
CA SER A 19 -3.96 13.60 -3.18
C SER A 19 -4.96 12.63 -3.82
N VAL A 20 -4.47 11.57 -4.46
CA VAL A 20 -5.32 10.55 -5.09
C VAL A 20 -6.07 9.73 -4.05
N VAL A 21 -5.42 9.35 -2.95
CA VAL A 21 -6.10 8.61 -1.88
C VAL A 21 -7.14 9.49 -1.19
N GLN A 22 -6.84 10.76 -0.90
CA GLN A 22 -7.81 11.70 -0.34
C GLN A 22 -9.02 11.89 -1.26
N GLY A 23 -8.80 12.00 -2.57
CA GLY A 23 -9.87 12.06 -3.57
C GLY A 23 -10.76 10.82 -3.55
N ALA A 24 -10.18 9.62 -3.36
CA ALA A 24 -10.94 8.38 -3.27
C ALA A 24 -11.69 8.20 -1.94
N VAL A 25 -11.17 8.78 -0.85
CA VAL A 25 -11.76 8.74 0.50
C VAL A 25 -12.96 9.70 0.63
N LYS A 26 -12.90 10.88 -0.01
CA LYS A 26 -13.99 11.85 0.06
C LYS A 26 -15.25 11.34 -0.65
N PRO A 27 -16.45 11.54 -0.07
CA PRO A 27 -17.70 11.23 -0.77
C PRO A 27 -17.90 12.21 -1.93
N LYS A 28 -18.39 11.71 -3.08
CA LYS A 28 -18.75 12.54 -4.24
C LYS A 28 -20.00 13.41 -4.01
N TRP A 29 -20.78 13.13 -2.96
CA TRP A 29 -22.02 13.83 -2.66
C TRP A 29 -22.03 14.31 -1.21
N PHE A 30 -22.33 15.59 -1.02
CA PHE A 30 -22.27 16.29 0.27
C PHE A 30 -23.52 15.95 1.10
N MET A 31 -23.48 14.86 1.85
CA MET A 31 -24.49 14.56 2.88
C MET A 31 -24.03 15.12 4.23
N PRO A 32 -24.76 16.08 4.84
CA PRO A 32 -24.33 16.75 6.07
C PRO A 32 -24.26 15.85 7.31
N PHE A 33 -24.76 14.61 7.25
CA PHE A 33 -24.82 13.69 8.40
C PHE A 33 -23.92 12.46 8.30
N ARG A 34 -23.01 12.39 7.30
CA ARG A 34 -22.03 11.28 7.20
C ARG A 34 -20.64 11.79 7.50
N SER A 35 -20.05 11.33 8.61
CA SER A 35 -18.62 11.46 8.85
C SER A 35 -17.86 10.79 7.69
N GLY A 36 -17.13 11.60 6.91
CA GLY A 36 -16.28 11.11 5.85
C GLY A 36 -15.15 10.24 6.41
N GLY A 37 -14.55 9.41 5.57
CA GLY A 37 -13.29 8.77 5.96
C GLY A 37 -12.15 9.79 5.99
N THR A 38 -11.08 9.43 6.69
CA THR A 38 -9.86 10.20 6.79
C THR A 38 -8.65 9.32 6.50
N VAL A 39 -7.62 9.94 5.92
CA VAL A 39 -6.29 9.35 5.76
C VAL A 39 -5.49 9.71 7.00
N ALA A 40 -5.26 8.74 7.88
CA ALA A 40 -4.55 8.95 9.13
C ALA A 40 -3.04 9.10 8.89
N LYS A 41 -2.45 8.28 8.01
CA LYS A 41 -1.02 8.30 7.67
C LYS A 41 -0.82 7.89 6.23
N CYS A 42 0.18 8.48 5.58
CA CYS A 42 0.66 8.09 4.25
C CYS A 42 2.17 8.03 4.29
N LYS A 43 2.73 6.88 3.93
CA LYS A 43 4.17 6.60 3.88
C LYS A 43 4.54 6.09 2.49
N LEU A 44 5.68 6.54 1.98
CA LEU A 44 6.29 5.98 0.79
C LEU A 44 7.49 5.15 1.22
N VAL A 45 7.43 3.85 0.97
CA VAL A 45 8.48 2.90 1.32
C VAL A 45 9.33 2.68 0.07
N ARG A 46 10.62 2.96 0.17
CA ARG A 46 11.61 2.63 -0.83
C ARG A 46 12.32 1.34 -0.43
N ILE A 47 12.43 0.41 -1.37
CA ILE A 47 13.19 -0.82 -1.22
C ILE A 47 14.28 -0.80 -2.28
N LEU A 48 15.54 -0.77 -1.84
CA LEU A 48 16.71 -0.96 -2.70
C LEU A 48 17.17 -2.41 -2.56
N ASP A 49 17.19 -3.11 -3.69
CA ASP A 49 17.85 -4.41 -3.83
C ASP A 49 19.34 -4.17 -4.07
N MET A 50 20.16 -4.47 -3.07
CA MET A 50 21.61 -4.27 -3.14
C MET A 50 22.29 -5.24 -4.10
N ASP A 51 21.67 -6.39 -4.38
CA ASP A 51 22.24 -7.42 -5.26
C ASP A 51 22.05 -7.03 -6.74
N THR A 52 20.95 -6.36 -7.07
CA THR A 52 20.61 -5.96 -8.45
C THR A 52 20.70 -4.45 -8.71
N GLY A 53 20.84 -3.64 -7.66
CA GLY A 53 20.68 -2.19 -7.72
C GLY A 53 19.22 -1.73 -7.97
N GLY A 54 18.27 -2.67 -8.03
CA GLY A 54 16.88 -2.37 -8.33
C GLY A 54 16.21 -1.56 -7.23
N VAL A 55 15.49 -0.49 -7.60
CA VAL A 55 14.75 0.35 -6.66
C VAL A 55 13.25 0.17 -6.89
N GLU A 56 12.53 -0.19 -5.83
CA GLU A 56 11.08 -0.32 -5.82
C GLU A 56 10.48 0.65 -4.81
N PHE A 57 9.34 1.26 -5.16
CA PHE A 57 8.59 2.11 -4.26
C PHE A 57 7.21 1.51 -3.96
N HIS A 58 6.74 1.66 -2.73
CA HIS A 58 5.45 1.17 -2.27
C HIS A 58 4.76 2.20 -1.39
N GLY A 59 3.48 2.44 -1.62
CA GLY A 59 2.67 3.28 -0.75
C GLY A 59 2.06 2.48 0.39
N LEU A 60 2.27 2.89 1.64
CA LEU A 60 1.57 2.35 2.81
C LEU A 60 0.70 3.45 3.42
N ILE A 61 -0.62 3.24 3.42
CA ILE A 61 -1.58 4.26 3.81
C ILE A 61 -2.54 3.72 4.87
N ASP A 62 -2.69 4.48 5.96
CA ASP A 62 -3.63 4.21 7.04
C ASP A 62 -4.91 5.01 6.80
N ILE A 63 -6.04 4.32 6.67
CA ILE A 63 -7.36 4.92 6.42
C ILE A 63 -8.34 4.50 7.51
N TYR A 64 -9.14 5.46 7.98
CA TYR A 64 -10.23 5.26 8.93
C TYR A 64 -11.53 5.88 8.40
N PRO A 65 -12.71 5.27 8.61
CA PRO A 65 -12.94 3.93 9.15
C PRO A 65 -12.62 2.83 8.14
N ASP A 66 -12.56 1.58 8.60
CA ASP A 66 -12.22 0.40 7.79
C ASP A 66 -13.13 0.23 6.57
N LYS A 67 -14.44 0.50 6.73
CA LYS A 67 -15.40 0.50 5.61
C LYS A 67 -15.01 1.49 4.50
N THR A 68 -14.42 2.63 4.86
CA THR A 68 -13.93 3.60 3.87
C THR A 68 -12.66 3.08 3.21
N ALA A 69 -11.75 2.47 3.97
CA ALA A 69 -10.55 1.88 3.42
C ALA A 69 -10.85 0.78 2.39
N GLU A 70 -11.83 -0.09 2.63
CA GLU A 70 -12.27 -1.10 1.66
C GLU A 70 -12.84 -0.48 0.37
N LYS A 71 -13.66 0.57 0.51
CA LYS A 71 -14.18 1.31 -0.65
C LYS A 71 -13.04 1.99 -1.43
N THR A 72 -12.07 2.55 -0.74
CA THR A 72 -10.90 3.18 -1.35
C THR A 72 -10.08 2.15 -2.13
N ILE A 73 -9.87 0.93 -1.61
CA ILE A 73 -9.21 -0.15 -2.35
C ILE A 73 -9.96 -0.42 -3.66
N LYS A 74 -11.29 -0.64 -3.59
CA LYS A 74 -12.10 -0.93 -4.78
C LYS A 74 -12.08 0.21 -5.81
N ARG A 75 -12.01 1.46 -5.34
CA ARG A 75 -11.98 2.65 -6.21
C ARG A 75 -10.65 2.88 -6.88
N LEU A 76 -9.53 2.65 -6.19
CA LEU A 76 -8.19 2.94 -6.68
C LEU A 76 -7.53 1.75 -7.38
N ASN A 77 -7.96 0.53 -7.08
CA ASN A 77 -7.38 -0.64 -7.71
C ASN A 77 -7.72 -0.64 -9.21
N GLY A 78 -6.68 -0.58 -10.05
CA GLY A 78 -6.81 -0.49 -11.50
C GLY A 78 -6.96 0.92 -12.07
N THR A 79 -7.02 1.97 -11.24
CA THR A 79 -7.02 3.35 -11.72
C THR A 79 -5.65 3.78 -12.19
N THR A 80 -5.59 4.82 -13.01
CA THR A 80 -4.34 5.42 -13.47
C THR A 80 -4.02 6.71 -12.73
N ILE A 81 -2.75 6.89 -12.34
CA ILE A 81 -2.19 8.18 -11.90
C ILE A 81 -1.05 8.51 -12.85
N ASN A 82 -1.08 9.69 -13.47
CA ASN A 82 -0.05 10.15 -14.41
C ASN A 82 0.25 9.12 -15.52
N GLY A 83 -0.79 8.40 -16.00
CA GLY A 83 -0.65 7.34 -17.01
C GLY A 83 -0.27 5.95 -16.46
N TYR A 84 0.10 5.83 -15.18
CA TYR A 84 0.49 4.57 -14.57
C TYR A 84 -0.66 3.88 -13.85
N ARG A 85 -0.89 2.61 -14.16
CA ARG A 85 -1.93 1.81 -13.51
C ARG A 85 -1.51 1.41 -12.10
N LEU A 86 -2.32 1.79 -11.11
CA LEU A 86 -2.12 1.40 -9.73
C LEU A 86 -2.73 0.04 -9.43
N SER A 87 -2.02 -0.73 -8.60
CA SER A 87 -2.60 -1.85 -7.85
C SER A 87 -2.78 -1.40 -6.40
N VAL A 88 -3.92 -1.71 -5.80
CA VAL A 88 -4.19 -1.40 -4.39
C VAL A 88 -4.77 -2.62 -3.70
N ARG A 89 -4.22 -2.97 -2.53
CA ARG A 89 -4.67 -4.12 -1.74
C ARG A 89 -4.64 -3.84 -0.24
N LYS A 90 -5.34 -4.67 0.53
CA LYS A 90 -5.27 -4.63 2.00
C LYS A 90 -3.86 -5.00 2.46
N TRP A 91 -3.31 -4.24 3.40
CA TRP A 91 -2.08 -4.64 4.08
C TRP A 91 -2.40 -5.74 5.09
N VAL A 92 -1.59 -6.79 5.07
CA VAL A 92 -1.70 -7.91 6.01
C VAL A 92 -0.41 -7.96 6.81
N ASP A 93 -0.51 -7.74 8.11
CA ASP A 93 0.60 -7.98 9.01
C ASP A 93 0.80 -9.48 9.19
N ARG A 94 1.92 -9.98 8.67
CA ARG A 94 2.24 -11.41 8.72
C ARG A 94 2.80 -11.83 10.08
N THR A 95 3.22 -10.90 10.93
CA THR A 95 3.72 -11.22 12.29
C THR A 95 2.58 -11.54 13.25
N LEU A 96 1.39 -10.99 12.98
CA LEU A 96 0.19 -11.15 13.80
C LEU A 96 -0.73 -12.29 13.32
N MET A 97 -0.35 -13.00 12.25
CA MET A 97 -1.08 -14.17 11.79
C MET A 97 -0.84 -15.33 12.77
N ALA A 98 -1.79 -15.57 13.68
CA ALA A 98 -1.79 -16.73 14.56
C ALA A 98 -1.76 -18.01 13.70
N GLY A 99 -0.68 -18.78 13.81
CA GLY A 99 -0.40 -19.93 12.94
C GLY A 99 0.55 -19.66 11.77
N GLY A 100 1.19 -18.48 11.71
CA GLY A 100 2.32 -18.21 10.84
C GLY A 100 3.50 -19.11 11.18
N THR A 101 3.49 -20.33 10.65
CA THR A 101 4.62 -21.24 10.73
C THR A 101 5.86 -20.51 10.24
N LYS A 102 6.84 -20.36 11.13
CA LYS A 102 8.21 -20.03 10.74
C LYS A 102 8.81 -21.13 9.83
N THR A 103 8.16 -22.29 9.79
CA THR A 103 8.43 -23.43 8.93
C THR A 103 7.60 -23.33 7.65
N LEU A 104 8.30 -23.05 6.55
CA LEU A 104 7.81 -23.44 5.22
C LEU A 104 7.57 -24.97 5.23
N PRO A 105 6.61 -25.49 4.46
CA PRO A 105 6.46 -26.94 4.27
C PRO A 105 7.82 -27.55 3.90
N GLU A 106 8.19 -28.67 4.52
CA GLU A 106 9.43 -29.38 4.18
C GLU A 106 9.49 -29.64 2.67
N GLY A 107 10.58 -29.21 2.04
CA GLY A 107 10.77 -29.35 0.59
C GLY A 107 10.28 -28.17 -0.27
N GLN A 108 9.58 -27.18 0.29
CA GLN A 108 9.36 -25.91 -0.42
C GLN A 108 10.60 -25.02 -0.24
N PRO A 109 11.32 -24.66 -1.32
CA PRO A 109 12.42 -23.73 -1.19
C PRO A 109 11.86 -22.46 -0.57
N SER A 110 12.50 -21.99 0.51
CA SER A 110 12.33 -20.63 1.00
C SER A 110 12.32 -19.74 -0.22
N CYS A 111 11.15 -19.15 -0.52
CA CYS A 111 10.97 -18.15 -1.57
C CYS A 111 12.25 -17.34 -1.59
N LYS A 112 12.97 -17.32 -2.73
CA LYS A 112 14.29 -16.69 -2.88
C LYS A 112 14.17 -15.23 -2.44
N ARG A 113 14.23 -14.99 -1.14
CA ARG A 113 14.14 -13.67 -0.55
C ARG A 113 15.39 -12.99 -1.04
N ARG A 114 15.22 -11.86 -1.74
CA ARG A 114 16.30 -10.89 -1.92
C ARG A 114 16.89 -10.67 -0.52
N ARG A 115 18.15 -11.07 -0.34
CA ARG A 115 18.75 -11.20 1.00
C ARG A 115 19.27 -9.86 1.48
N HIS A 116 19.65 -8.99 0.54
CA HIS A 116 20.21 -7.69 0.82
C HIS A 116 19.25 -6.59 0.35
N LEU A 117 18.29 -6.26 1.21
CA LEU A 117 17.35 -5.17 0.97
C LEU A 117 17.61 -4.02 1.95
N GLU A 118 17.77 -2.82 1.41
CA GLU A 118 17.74 -1.59 2.19
C GLU A 118 16.33 -0.98 2.09
N ILE A 119 15.71 -0.73 3.25
CA ILE A 119 14.35 -0.18 3.33
C ILE A 119 14.43 1.22 3.91
N SER A 120 14.00 2.21 3.13
CA SER A 120 13.86 3.60 3.56
C SER A 120 12.38 3.98 3.60
N ILE A 121 11.97 4.76 4.59
CA ILE A 121 10.57 5.21 4.75
C ILE A 121 10.54 6.73 4.77
N THR A 122 9.74 7.32 3.88
CA THR A 122 9.59 8.77 3.72
C THR A 122 8.12 9.20 3.82
#